data_AF-A0A9D5RY82-F1
#
_entry.id   AF-A0A9D5RY82-F1
#
_cell.length_a   1.000
_cell.length_b   1.000
_cell.length_c   1.000
_cell.angle_alpha   90.00
_cell.angle_beta   90.00
_cell.angle_gamma   90.00
#
_symmetry.space_group_name_H-M   'P 1'
#
loop_
_entity.id
_entity.type
_entity.pdbx_description
1 polymer ?
#
loop_
_entity_poly.entity_id
_entity_poly.type
_entity_poly.pdbx_seq_one_letter_code
_entity_poly.pdbx_strand_id
1 'polypeptide(L)'
;MGKYNSSTYRVKPFVENVENDLNKINRFLSWFNIKADSLPTCYLYGDNEKLLKPSKKHLLKIIEYFSKAKGLTVPTMNEDRKAFLLGNNEERKRKEEEAIRFIEENYDKITPRSTEWCIFEGYTHPDLFIEGDDYVLIGEGKWTESHITTSTKNLPKRNQMARHIQAAINCFKKKIYAFYLVDKECGYLNDLTIDAFKSQLKDETIELDEKEQIQIANCFVGYITWQDINLLFPEIKFLSKKEIDALK
;
A
#
# COMPACT_ATOMS: atom_id res chain seq x y z
N MET A 1 -9.97 -8.25 17.21
CA MET A 1 -10.35 -7.37 16.08
C MET A 1 -11.17 -6.23 16.67
N GLY A 2 -10.64 -5.01 16.56
CA GLY A 2 -11.19 -3.84 17.25
C GLY A 2 -12.60 -3.50 16.78
N LYS A 3 -13.40 -2.96 17.68
CA LYS A 3 -14.85 -2.65 17.56
C LYS A 3 -15.18 -1.60 16.45
N TYR A 4 -14.24 -1.35 15.54
CA TYR A 4 -14.03 -0.08 14.85
C TYR A 4 -13.10 -0.29 13.63
N ASN A 5 -13.60 -1.00 12.60
CA ASN A 5 -12.90 -1.23 11.33
C ASN A 5 -13.05 0.01 10.41
N SER A 6 -11.94 0.63 10.01
CA SER A 6 -11.91 1.81 9.13
C SER A 6 -12.69 1.57 7.82
N SER A 7 -12.55 0.39 7.23
CA SER A 7 -13.24 0.02 5.99
C SER A 7 -14.77 0.04 6.15
N THR A 8 -15.30 -0.38 7.30
CA THR A 8 -16.75 -0.44 7.57
C THR A 8 -17.33 0.90 8.00
N TYR A 9 -16.65 1.63 8.89
CA TYR A 9 -17.23 2.83 9.54
C TYR A 9 -16.88 4.14 8.85
N ARG A 10 -15.88 4.14 7.96
CA ARG A 10 -15.42 5.37 7.30
C ARG A 10 -15.35 5.23 5.78
N VAL A 11 -14.62 4.23 5.26
CA VAL A 11 -14.48 4.04 3.81
C VAL A 11 -15.83 3.74 3.16
N LYS A 12 -16.58 2.77 3.68
CA LYS A 12 -17.89 2.41 3.12
C LYS A 12 -18.88 3.59 3.03
N PRO A 13 -19.17 4.34 4.12
CA PRO A 13 -20.05 5.50 4.02
C PRO A 13 -19.55 6.59 3.08
N PHE A 14 -18.22 6.76 2.96
CA PHE A 14 -17.64 7.67 1.97
C PHE A 14 -17.95 7.20 0.55
N VAL A 15 -17.67 5.93 0.23
CA VAL A 15 -17.91 5.38 -1.10
C VAL A 15 -19.40 5.43 -1.47
N GLU A 16 -20.28 4.99 -0.58
CA GLU A 16 -21.75 5.06 -0.77
C GLU A 16 -22.25 6.49 -1.02
N ASN A 17 -21.55 7.51 -0.50
CA ASN A 17 -21.92 8.89 -0.74
C ASN A 17 -21.52 9.41 -2.12
N VAL A 18 -20.42 8.91 -2.68
CA VAL A 18 -19.82 9.43 -3.94
C VAL A 18 -20.05 8.51 -5.13
N GLU A 19 -20.39 7.25 -4.91
CA GLU A 19 -20.65 6.30 -5.98
C GLU A 19 -21.78 6.77 -6.89
N ASN A 20 -21.61 6.56 -8.20
CA ASN A 20 -22.58 6.97 -9.23
C ASN A 20 -22.83 8.48 -9.38
N ASP A 21 -22.04 9.34 -8.71
CA ASP A 21 -22.12 10.80 -8.86
C ASP A 21 -20.76 11.42 -9.23
N LEU A 22 -20.61 11.77 -10.51
CA LEU A 22 -19.37 12.33 -11.05
C LEU A 22 -19.04 13.70 -10.43
N ASN A 23 -20.05 14.49 -10.06
CA ASN A 23 -19.83 15.78 -9.43
C ASN A 23 -19.26 15.60 -8.02
N LYS A 24 -19.77 14.61 -7.26
CA LYS A 24 -19.22 14.29 -5.95
C LYS A 24 -17.81 13.69 -6.03
N ILE A 25 -17.57 12.78 -6.97
CA ILE A 25 -16.21 12.26 -7.24
C ILE A 25 -15.25 13.39 -7.60
N ASN A 26 -15.62 14.28 -8.52
CA ASN A 26 -14.79 15.42 -8.88
C ASN A 26 -14.60 16.43 -7.75
N ARG A 27 -15.61 16.61 -6.88
CA ARG A 27 -15.45 17.42 -5.66
C ARG A 27 -14.40 16.81 -4.74
N PHE A 28 -14.43 15.50 -4.53
CA PHE A 28 -13.41 14.80 -3.75
C PHE A 28 -12.02 14.92 -4.40
N LEU A 29 -11.91 14.63 -5.70
CA LEU A 29 -10.67 14.69 -6.46
C LEU A 29 -10.06 16.10 -6.52
N SER A 30 -10.89 17.14 -6.47
CA SER A 30 -10.42 18.54 -6.47
C SER A 30 -9.54 18.87 -5.26
N TRP A 31 -9.71 18.15 -4.14
CA TRP A 31 -8.82 18.27 -2.98
C TRP A 31 -7.34 18.01 -3.35
N PHE A 32 -7.13 17.09 -4.30
CA PHE A 32 -5.82 16.71 -4.81
C PHE A 32 -5.46 17.39 -6.14
N ASN A 33 -6.24 18.38 -6.58
CA ASN A 33 -6.13 19.01 -7.90
C ASN A 33 -6.25 18.00 -9.07
N ILE A 34 -7.09 16.97 -8.90
CA ILE A 34 -7.38 15.96 -9.93
C ILE A 34 -8.78 16.20 -10.47
N LYS A 35 -9.01 15.82 -11.72
CA LYS A 35 -10.33 15.78 -12.35
C LYS A 35 -10.50 14.46 -13.11
N ALA A 36 -11.66 13.86 -12.96
CA ALA A 36 -12.13 12.72 -13.74
C ALA A 36 -13.11 13.20 -14.81
N ASP A 37 -12.99 12.64 -16.02
CA ASP A 37 -13.86 12.95 -17.15
C ASP A 37 -15.10 12.02 -17.20
N SER A 38 -15.03 10.87 -16.54
CA SER A 38 -16.09 9.88 -16.47
C SER A 38 -16.25 9.32 -15.05
N LEU A 39 -17.40 8.68 -14.81
CA LEU A 39 -17.63 7.95 -13.57
C LEU A 39 -16.64 6.78 -13.44
N PRO A 40 -16.18 6.47 -12.22
CA PRO A 40 -15.46 5.22 -11.99
C PRO A 40 -16.24 4.00 -12.47
N THR A 41 -15.53 3.08 -13.09
CA THR A 41 -16.01 1.77 -13.51
C THR A 41 -16.08 0.77 -12.35
N CYS A 42 -15.33 1.00 -11.27
CA CYS A 42 -15.23 0.08 -10.16
C CYS A 42 -14.86 0.78 -8.84
N TYR A 43 -15.44 0.29 -7.74
CA TYR A 43 -15.11 0.65 -6.37
C TYR A 43 -14.92 -0.64 -5.55
N LEU A 44 -13.78 -0.78 -4.89
CA LEU A 44 -13.40 -1.98 -4.12
C LEU A 44 -12.88 -1.55 -2.75
N TYR A 45 -13.47 -2.09 -1.69
CA TYR A 45 -13.16 -1.76 -0.29
C TYR A 45 -13.71 -2.86 0.65
N GLY A 46 -13.23 -2.90 1.90
CA GLY A 46 -13.65 -3.88 2.89
C GLY A 46 -13.37 -5.33 2.46
N ASP A 47 -14.37 -6.21 2.51
CA ASP A 47 -14.18 -7.62 2.15
C ASP A 47 -13.86 -7.86 0.66
N ASN A 48 -14.02 -6.83 -0.18
CA ASN A 48 -13.75 -6.86 -1.61
C ASN A 48 -12.50 -6.04 -2.00
N GLU A 49 -11.59 -5.76 -1.06
CA GLU A 49 -10.37 -5.01 -1.33
C GLU A 49 -9.56 -5.56 -2.51
N LYS A 50 -9.01 -4.66 -3.33
CA LYS A 50 -8.26 -5.03 -4.52
C LYS A 50 -6.90 -5.61 -4.15
N LEU A 51 -6.67 -6.86 -4.54
CA LEU A 51 -5.34 -7.47 -4.43
C LEU A 51 -4.43 -7.00 -5.58
N LEU A 52 -3.30 -6.39 -5.23
CA LEU A 52 -2.30 -5.87 -6.16
C LEU A 52 -1.02 -6.71 -6.06
N LYS A 53 -0.55 -7.22 -7.20
CA LYS A 53 0.61 -8.11 -7.29
C LYS A 53 1.91 -7.30 -7.37
N PRO A 54 2.94 -7.60 -6.55
CA PRO A 54 4.26 -7.00 -6.74
C PRO A 54 4.86 -7.41 -8.08
N SER A 55 5.69 -6.55 -8.68
CA SER A 55 6.32 -6.86 -9.96
C SER A 55 7.36 -7.97 -9.84
N LYS A 56 7.56 -8.74 -10.92
CA LYS A 56 8.63 -9.74 -11.02
C LYS A 56 10.00 -9.13 -10.69
N LYS A 57 10.29 -7.94 -11.24
CA LYS A 57 11.53 -7.19 -10.97
C LYS A 57 11.71 -6.91 -9.47
N HIS A 58 10.64 -6.50 -8.79
CA HIS A 58 10.70 -6.20 -7.35
C HIS A 58 10.96 -7.46 -6.51
N LEU A 59 10.28 -8.57 -6.82
CA LEU A 59 10.50 -9.85 -6.13
C LEU A 59 11.96 -10.31 -6.27
N LEU A 60 12.55 -10.17 -7.46
CA LEU A 60 13.97 -10.50 -7.69
C LEU A 60 14.92 -9.58 -6.90
N LYS A 61 14.65 -8.27 -6.84
CA LYS A 61 15.43 -7.33 -6.00
C LYS A 61 15.40 -7.72 -4.52
N ILE A 62 14.28 -8.24 -4.02
CA ILE A 62 14.20 -8.73 -2.63
C ILE A 62 15.11 -9.95 -2.42
N ILE A 63 15.15 -10.88 -3.37
CA ILE A 63 16.09 -12.02 -3.31
C ILE A 63 17.54 -11.54 -3.28
N GLU A 64 17.91 -10.60 -4.15
CA GLU A 64 19.25 -10.01 -4.21
C GLU A 64 19.63 -9.29 -2.90
N TYR A 65 18.69 -8.57 -2.28
CA TYR A 65 18.91 -7.97 -0.97
C TYR A 65 19.26 -9.04 0.08
N PHE A 66 18.48 -10.12 0.15
CA PHE A 66 18.67 -11.19 1.11
C PHE A 66 19.93 -12.02 0.86
N SER A 67 20.40 -12.14 -0.39
CA SER A 67 21.66 -12.83 -0.69
C SER A 67 22.88 -12.06 -0.19
N LYS A 68 22.81 -10.73 -0.18
CA LYS A 68 23.89 -9.85 0.30
C LYS A 68 23.80 -9.56 1.80
N ALA A 69 22.60 -9.60 2.38
CA ALA A 69 22.38 -9.31 3.79
C ALA A 69 23.13 -10.31 4.70
N LYS A 70 23.69 -9.81 5.80
CA LYS A 70 24.35 -10.60 6.85
C LYS A 70 23.60 -10.42 8.17
N GLY A 71 23.56 -11.48 8.99
CA GLY A 71 23.06 -11.40 10.37
C GLY A 71 21.55 -11.26 10.50
N LEU A 72 20.77 -11.76 9.54
CA LEU A 72 19.31 -11.73 9.61
C LEU A 72 18.80 -12.73 10.63
N THR A 73 18.14 -12.25 11.68
CA THR A 73 17.38 -13.09 12.60
C THR A 73 15.92 -13.02 12.23
N VAL A 74 15.32 -14.16 11.85
CA VAL A 74 13.88 -14.22 11.64
C VAL A 74 13.33 -15.44 12.37
N PRO A 75 12.41 -15.25 13.33
CA PRO A 75 11.82 -16.35 14.06
C PRO A 75 10.86 -17.13 13.14
N THR A 76 10.97 -18.46 13.20
CA THR A 76 10.17 -19.47 12.48
C THR A 76 10.26 -19.40 10.95
N MET A 77 11.07 -20.28 10.37
CA MET A 77 11.28 -20.43 8.93
C MET A 77 11.21 -21.90 8.54
N ASN A 78 10.74 -22.18 7.33
CA ASN A 78 10.97 -23.50 6.74
C ASN A 78 12.46 -23.68 6.45
N GLU A 79 12.90 -24.94 6.34
CA GLU A 79 14.32 -25.26 6.18
C GLU A 79 14.94 -24.62 4.93
N ASP A 80 14.18 -24.47 3.84
CA ASP A 80 14.68 -23.83 2.63
C ASP A 80 14.98 -22.33 2.81
N ARG A 81 14.09 -21.58 3.46
CA ARG A 81 14.30 -20.17 3.76
C ARG A 81 15.43 -19.99 4.78
N LYS A 82 15.55 -20.93 5.73
CA LYS A 82 16.67 -20.95 6.69
C LYS A 82 18.00 -21.20 5.99
N ALA A 83 18.07 -22.17 5.08
CA ALA A 83 19.24 -22.45 4.26
C ALA A 83 19.67 -21.22 3.44
N PHE A 84 18.70 -20.50 2.85
CA PHE A 84 19.00 -19.28 2.09
C PHE A 84 19.56 -18.13 2.93
N LEU A 85 19.04 -17.92 4.14
CA LEU A 85 19.38 -16.76 4.96
C LEU A 85 20.53 -17.00 5.95
N LEU A 86 20.68 -18.24 6.42
CA LEU A 86 21.59 -18.63 7.50
C LEU A 86 22.56 -19.75 7.10
N GLY A 87 22.41 -20.34 5.92
CA GLY A 87 23.30 -21.39 5.43
C GLY A 87 24.73 -20.89 5.19
N ASN A 88 25.63 -21.83 4.90
CA ASN A 88 26.97 -21.47 4.45
C ASN A 88 26.93 -20.83 3.03
N ASN A 89 28.03 -20.24 2.57
CA ASN A 89 28.05 -19.51 1.29
C ASN A 89 27.59 -20.35 0.09
N GLU A 90 27.93 -21.64 0.04
CA GLU A 90 27.56 -22.54 -1.06
C GLU A 90 26.05 -22.83 -1.04
N GLU A 91 25.53 -23.14 0.15
CA GLU A 91 24.11 -23.41 0.35
C GLU A 91 23.24 -22.18 0.04
N ARG A 92 23.68 -20.99 0.51
CA ARG A 92 22.99 -19.72 0.24
C ARG A 92 22.94 -19.43 -1.25
N LYS A 93 24.07 -19.58 -1.96
CA LYS A 93 24.14 -19.37 -3.41
C LYS A 93 23.22 -20.33 -4.16
N ARG A 94 23.23 -21.62 -3.81
CA ARG A 94 22.34 -22.62 -4.42
C ARG A 94 20.87 -22.26 -4.22
N LYS A 95 20.50 -21.81 -3.01
CA LYS A 95 19.13 -21.38 -2.70
C LYS A 95 18.74 -20.09 -3.41
N GLU A 96 19.66 -19.14 -3.54
CA GLU A 96 19.44 -17.93 -4.35
C GLU A 96 19.08 -18.28 -5.79
N GLU A 97 19.87 -19.15 -6.44
CA GLU A 97 19.61 -19.60 -7.82
C GLU A 97 18.26 -20.33 -7.94
N GLU A 98 17.90 -21.14 -6.95
CA GLU A 98 16.60 -21.81 -6.88
C GLU A 98 15.43 -20.81 -6.74
N ALA A 99 15.59 -19.79 -5.88
CA ALA A 99 14.60 -18.73 -5.70
C ALA A 99 14.41 -17.89 -6.98
N ILE A 100 15.52 -17.48 -7.61
CA ILE A 100 15.50 -16.72 -8.87
C ILE A 100 14.77 -17.52 -9.94
N ARG A 101 15.18 -18.78 -10.17
CA ARG A 101 14.54 -19.66 -11.15
C ARG A 101 13.05 -19.83 -10.88
N PHE A 102 12.67 -20.04 -9.61
CA PHE A 102 11.25 -20.15 -9.25
C PHE A 102 10.46 -18.90 -9.64
N ILE A 103 10.93 -17.70 -9.27
CA ILE A 103 10.27 -16.44 -9.62
C ILE A 103 10.25 -16.28 -11.14
N GLU A 104 11.32 -16.65 -11.83
CA GLU A 104 11.40 -16.48 -13.28
C GLU A 104 10.37 -17.31 -14.05
N GLU A 105 10.21 -18.57 -13.65
CA GLU A 105 9.36 -19.57 -14.32
C GLU A 105 7.90 -19.54 -13.85
N ASN A 106 7.65 -19.10 -12.61
CA ASN A 106 6.34 -19.26 -11.97
C ASN A 106 5.69 -17.92 -11.58
N TYR A 107 6.29 -16.77 -11.91
CA TYR A 107 5.74 -15.46 -11.53
C TYR A 107 4.24 -15.35 -11.82
N ASP A 108 3.79 -15.70 -13.02
CA ASP A 108 2.37 -15.57 -13.42
C ASP A 108 1.43 -16.47 -12.60
N LYS A 109 1.93 -17.59 -12.07
CA LYS A 109 1.19 -18.55 -11.23
C LYS A 109 1.14 -18.14 -9.76
N ILE A 110 1.95 -17.18 -9.33
CA ILE A 110 1.94 -16.70 -7.93
C ILE A 110 0.57 -16.08 -7.62
N THR A 111 -0.09 -16.63 -6.60
CA THR A 111 -1.40 -16.19 -6.13
C THR A 111 -1.29 -15.45 -4.79
N PRO A 112 -2.34 -14.77 -4.32
CA PRO A 112 -2.34 -14.14 -2.99
C PRO A 112 -2.11 -15.12 -1.82
N ARG A 113 -2.36 -16.43 -2.04
CA ARG A 113 -2.19 -17.49 -1.03
C ARG A 113 -0.90 -18.29 -1.22
N SER A 114 -0.05 -17.90 -2.15
CA SER A 114 1.26 -18.52 -2.39
C SER A 114 2.09 -18.53 -1.10
N THR A 115 2.54 -19.72 -0.70
CA THR A 115 3.32 -19.98 0.53
C THR A 115 4.77 -20.37 0.24
N GLU A 116 5.21 -20.21 -1.00
CA GLU A 116 6.52 -20.62 -1.45
C GLU A 116 7.62 -19.89 -0.67
N TRP A 117 8.65 -20.66 -0.30
CA TRP A 117 9.65 -20.23 0.66
C TRP A 117 10.43 -18.99 0.18
N CYS A 118 10.53 -18.76 -1.12
CA CYS A 118 11.24 -17.62 -1.70
C CYS A 118 10.38 -16.36 -1.85
N ILE A 119 9.09 -16.39 -1.49
CA ILE A 119 8.22 -15.20 -1.56
C ILE A 119 8.33 -14.40 -0.25
N PHE A 120 9.07 -13.30 -0.31
CA PHE A 120 9.30 -12.41 0.85
C PHE A 120 8.34 -11.22 0.91
N GLU A 121 7.68 -10.88 -0.19
CA GLU A 121 6.60 -9.89 -0.23
C GLU A 121 5.45 -10.44 -1.08
N GLY A 122 4.25 -10.49 -0.49
CA GLY A 122 3.03 -10.97 -1.16
C GLY A 122 2.25 -9.83 -1.80
N TYR A 123 1.02 -10.14 -2.20
CA TYR A 123 0.07 -9.14 -2.68
C TYR A 123 -0.22 -8.11 -1.59
N THR A 124 -0.52 -6.89 -2.01
CA THR A 124 -0.94 -5.80 -1.14
C THR A 124 -2.38 -5.41 -1.44
N HIS A 125 -3.11 -4.90 -0.45
CA HIS A 125 -4.53 -4.56 -0.56
C HIS A 125 -4.76 -3.17 0.04
N PRO A 126 -4.99 -2.12 -0.77
CA PRO A 126 -5.35 -0.80 -0.23
C PRO A 126 -6.80 -0.85 0.29
N ASP A 127 -7.08 -0.13 1.38
CA ASP A 127 -8.41 -0.09 1.99
C ASP A 127 -9.50 0.45 1.04
N LEU A 128 -9.10 1.32 0.11
CA LEU A 128 -9.94 1.88 -0.94
C LEU A 128 -9.26 1.75 -2.30
N PHE A 129 -9.97 1.21 -3.28
CA PHE A 129 -9.54 1.18 -4.66
C PHE A 129 -10.68 1.66 -5.56
N ILE A 130 -10.41 2.66 -6.40
CA ILE A 130 -11.38 3.20 -7.36
C ILE A 130 -10.72 3.21 -8.74
N GLU A 131 -11.37 2.61 -9.73
CA GLU A 131 -10.85 2.54 -11.11
C GLU A 131 -11.79 3.28 -12.06
N GLY A 132 -11.26 4.33 -12.70
CA GLY A 132 -11.90 5.01 -13.83
C GLY A 132 -11.28 4.58 -15.16
N ASP A 133 -11.63 5.28 -16.24
CA ASP A 133 -11.18 4.91 -17.59
C ASP A 133 -9.67 5.11 -17.78
N ASP A 134 -9.11 6.25 -17.35
CA ASP A 134 -7.69 6.59 -17.52
C ASP A 134 -6.91 6.69 -16.19
N TYR A 135 -7.57 6.43 -15.06
CA TYR A 135 -6.96 6.54 -13.72
C TYR A 135 -7.33 5.40 -12.77
N VAL A 136 -6.51 5.25 -11.74
CA VAL A 136 -6.73 4.42 -10.56
C VAL A 136 -6.44 5.26 -9.33
N LEU A 137 -7.36 5.25 -8.37
CA LEU A 137 -7.16 5.80 -7.04
C LEU A 137 -6.94 4.67 -6.05
N ILE A 138 -5.93 4.80 -5.20
CA ILE A 138 -5.69 3.91 -4.07
C ILE A 138 -5.64 4.73 -2.78
N GLY A 139 -6.46 4.35 -1.81
CA GLY A 139 -6.56 5.00 -0.51
C GLY A 139 -6.18 4.04 0.61
N GLU A 140 -5.39 4.53 1.55
CA GLU A 140 -5.08 3.83 2.81
C GLU A 140 -5.74 4.58 3.97
N GLY A 141 -6.68 3.93 4.64
CA GLY A 141 -7.43 4.46 5.76
C GLY A 141 -6.76 4.14 7.10
N LYS A 142 -6.22 5.16 7.77
CA LYS A 142 -5.76 5.04 9.16
C LYS A 142 -6.72 5.76 10.09
N TRP A 143 -6.94 5.20 11.27
CA TRP A 143 -7.83 5.78 12.26
C TRP A 143 -7.21 5.87 13.65
N THR A 144 -6.82 4.75 14.25
CA THR A 144 -6.34 4.74 15.65
C THR A 144 -4.86 4.46 15.79
N GLU A 145 -4.22 4.08 14.68
CA GLU A 145 -2.79 3.86 14.58
C GLU A 145 -2.05 5.14 14.95
N SER A 146 -1.00 5.03 15.76
CA SER A 146 -0.21 6.18 16.20
C SER A 146 0.81 6.64 15.16
N HIS A 147 1.09 5.82 14.15
CA HIS A 147 2.05 6.08 13.08
C HIS A 147 1.64 5.33 11.81
N ILE A 148 2.24 5.73 10.68
CA ILE A 148 2.18 4.94 9.43
C ILE A 148 2.96 3.63 9.53
N THR A 149 2.55 2.65 8.73
CA THR A 149 3.26 1.36 8.64
C THR A 149 4.51 1.51 7.75
N THR A 150 5.67 1.51 8.40
CA THR A 150 6.98 1.71 7.77
C THR A 150 7.82 0.43 7.66
N SER A 151 7.28 -0.73 8.05
CA SER A 151 7.99 -2.00 8.02
C SER A 151 7.04 -3.17 7.67
N THR A 152 7.64 -4.28 7.26
CA THR A 152 6.92 -5.55 7.05
C THR A 152 7.63 -6.67 7.81
N LYS A 153 7.02 -7.86 7.88
CA LYS A 153 7.59 -9.04 8.55
C LYS A 153 9.04 -9.34 8.12
N ASN A 154 9.37 -9.13 6.86
CA ASN A 154 10.66 -9.50 6.29
C ASN A 154 11.58 -8.29 6.01
N LEU A 155 11.02 -7.08 5.82
CA LEU A 155 11.79 -5.89 5.44
C LEU A 155 11.65 -4.80 6.51
N PRO A 156 12.75 -4.39 7.17
CA PRO A 156 12.71 -3.48 8.32
C PRO A 156 12.25 -2.06 7.97
N LYS A 157 12.53 -1.60 6.74
CA LYS A 157 12.05 -0.33 6.21
C LYS A 157 11.33 -0.58 4.88
N ARG A 158 10.00 -0.63 4.91
CA ARG A 158 9.17 -0.89 3.75
C ARG A 158 7.84 -0.18 3.91
N ASN A 159 7.68 0.95 3.23
CA ASN A 159 6.52 1.83 3.38
C ASN A 159 5.28 1.20 2.73
N GLN A 160 4.18 1.12 3.48
CA GLN A 160 2.95 0.50 2.97
C GLN A 160 2.40 1.19 1.70
N MET A 161 2.38 2.53 1.67
CA MET A 161 1.92 3.27 0.50
C MET A 161 2.82 3.04 -0.72
N ALA A 162 4.14 2.99 -0.53
CA ALA A 162 5.08 2.67 -1.60
C ALA A 162 4.81 1.27 -2.20
N ARG A 163 4.50 0.28 -1.35
CA ARG A 163 4.10 -1.08 -1.79
C ARG A 163 2.84 -1.02 -2.66
N HIS A 164 1.80 -0.31 -2.21
CA HIS A 164 0.55 -0.18 -2.97
C HIS A 164 0.79 0.47 -4.33
N ILE A 165 1.53 1.58 -4.38
CA ILE A 165 1.84 2.29 -5.63
C ILE A 165 2.64 1.40 -6.59
N GLN A 166 3.70 0.74 -6.12
CA GLN A 166 4.52 -0.13 -6.96
C GLN A 166 3.71 -1.28 -7.55
N ALA A 167 2.86 -1.91 -6.74
CA ALA A 167 1.98 -2.97 -7.20
C ALA A 167 0.91 -2.45 -8.18
N ALA A 168 0.36 -1.25 -7.95
CA ALA A 168 -0.58 -0.61 -8.86
C ALA A 168 0.05 -0.27 -10.23
N ILE A 169 1.25 0.31 -10.24
CA ILE A 169 2.02 0.60 -11.47
C ILE A 169 2.26 -0.69 -12.28
N ASN A 170 2.51 -1.82 -11.60
CA ASN A 170 2.71 -3.12 -12.23
C ASN A 170 1.40 -3.69 -12.83
N CYS A 171 0.27 -3.48 -12.17
CA CYS A 171 -1.01 -4.05 -12.58
C CYS A 171 -1.77 -3.21 -13.63
N PHE A 172 -1.50 -1.90 -13.73
CA PHE A 172 -2.31 -0.99 -14.54
C PHE A 172 -1.48 -0.07 -15.43
N LYS A 173 -1.96 0.14 -16.65
CA LYS A 173 -1.43 1.15 -17.60
C LYS A 173 -2.25 2.44 -17.55
N LYS A 174 -2.56 2.91 -16.35
CA LYS A 174 -3.40 4.09 -16.06
C LYS A 174 -2.63 5.06 -15.16
N LYS A 175 -3.09 6.31 -15.03
CA LYS A 175 -2.56 7.24 -14.03
C LYS A 175 -2.91 6.70 -12.64
N ILE A 176 -1.91 6.55 -11.77
CA ILE A 176 -2.14 6.09 -10.40
C ILE A 176 -2.07 7.30 -9.47
N TYR A 177 -3.10 7.47 -8.64
CA TYR A 177 -3.13 8.46 -7.56
C TYR A 177 -3.34 7.76 -6.23
N ALA A 178 -2.50 8.08 -5.27
CA ALA A 178 -2.41 7.39 -4.01
C ALA A 178 -2.46 8.38 -2.85
N PHE A 179 -3.28 8.11 -1.83
CA PHE A 179 -3.47 9.03 -0.72
C PHE A 179 -3.80 8.32 0.58
N TYR A 180 -3.63 9.03 1.69
CA TYR A 180 -4.09 8.60 3.00
C TYR A 180 -5.43 9.24 3.39
N LEU A 181 -6.27 8.45 4.05
CA LEU A 181 -7.51 8.89 4.73
C LEU A 181 -7.29 8.78 6.23
N VAL A 182 -7.15 9.90 6.94
CA VAL A 182 -6.71 9.90 8.35
C VAL A 182 -7.58 10.75 9.25
N ASP A 183 -7.51 10.49 10.56
CA ASP A 183 -8.11 11.39 11.53
C ASP A 183 -7.30 12.70 11.61
N LYS A 184 -7.96 13.85 11.72
CA LYS A 184 -7.28 15.14 11.85
C LYS A 184 -6.38 15.22 13.09
N GLU A 185 -6.70 14.43 14.13
CA GLU A 185 -5.93 14.36 15.38
C GLU A 185 -5.01 13.13 15.44
N CYS A 186 -4.61 12.55 14.30
CA CYS A 186 -3.80 11.33 14.28
C CYS A 186 -2.37 11.50 14.84
N GLY A 187 -1.84 12.72 14.86
CA GLY A 187 -0.53 13.05 15.44
C GLY A 187 0.67 12.88 14.49
N TYR A 188 0.46 12.47 13.24
CA TYR A 188 1.53 12.21 12.25
C TYR A 188 1.22 12.80 10.86
N LEU A 189 0.39 13.84 10.77
CA LEU A 189 0.07 14.49 9.48
C LEU A 189 1.30 14.97 8.71
N ASN A 190 2.36 15.38 9.41
CA ASN A 190 3.63 15.80 8.81
C ASN A 190 4.32 14.66 8.03
N ASP A 191 4.12 13.41 8.45
CA ASP A 191 4.68 12.22 7.82
C ASP A 191 3.91 11.80 6.55
N LEU A 192 2.76 12.42 6.30
CA LEU A 192 1.88 12.16 5.16
C LEU A 192 2.03 13.20 4.03
N THR A 193 2.96 14.14 4.19
CA THR A 193 3.27 15.12 3.15
C THR A 193 4.02 14.47 1.99
N ILE A 194 3.96 15.08 0.81
CA ILE A 194 4.69 14.59 -0.38
C ILE A 194 6.21 14.55 -0.11
N ASP A 195 6.74 15.54 0.58
CA ASP A 195 8.18 15.61 0.88
C ASP A 195 8.60 14.57 1.92
N ALA A 196 7.78 14.33 2.96
CA ALA A 196 8.01 13.23 3.89
C ALA A 196 7.99 11.88 3.17
N PHE A 197 7.02 11.65 2.27
CA PHE A 197 6.95 10.42 1.49
C PHE A 197 8.19 10.23 0.60
N LYS A 198 8.67 11.28 -0.08
CA LYS A 198 9.94 11.22 -0.83
C LYS A 198 11.14 10.86 0.04
N SER A 199 11.21 11.40 1.27
CA SER A 199 12.25 11.00 2.22
C SER A 199 12.14 9.53 2.60
N GLN A 200 10.93 9.05 2.90
CA GLN A 200 10.67 7.65 3.25
C GLN A 200 11.05 6.69 2.12
N LEU A 201 10.86 7.07 0.85
CA LEU A 201 11.28 6.26 -0.30
C LEU A 201 12.81 6.08 -0.38
N LYS A 202 13.59 7.08 0.02
CA LYS A 202 15.06 6.99 0.06
C LYS A 202 15.55 6.03 1.16
N ASP A 203 14.75 5.88 2.20
CA ASP A 203 15.04 5.03 3.35
C ASP A 203 14.54 3.59 3.17
N GLU A 204 13.93 3.22 2.04
CA GLU A 204 13.45 1.87 1.76
C GLU A 204 14.59 0.83 1.83
N THR A 205 14.28 -0.35 2.38
CA THR A 205 15.24 -1.48 2.46
C THR A 205 15.65 -1.95 1.07
N ILE A 206 14.70 -1.99 0.14
CA ILE A 206 14.94 -2.39 -1.24
C ILE A 206 15.26 -1.13 -2.03
N GLU A 207 16.52 -1.02 -2.45
CA GLU A 207 17.00 0.15 -3.17
C GLU A 207 16.20 0.36 -4.46
N LEU A 208 15.65 1.57 -4.57
CA LEU A 208 14.93 2.06 -5.73
C LEU A 208 15.87 2.96 -6.52
N ASP A 209 15.96 2.73 -7.82
CA ASP A 209 16.70 3.66 -8.67
C ASP A 209 15.96 5.02 -8.72
N GLU A 210 16.67 6.09 -9.09
CA GLU A 210 16.10 7.45 -9.07
C GLU A 210 14.82 7.56 -9.91
N LYS A 211 14.76 6.83 -11.04
CA LYS A 211 13.59 6.80 -11.91
C LYS A 211 12.40 6.13 -11.22
N GLU A 212 12.61 5.01 -10.54
CA GLU A 212 11.60 4.33 -9.73
C GLU A 212 11.10 5.22 -8.59
N GLN A 213 12.00 5.90 -7.88
CA GLN A 213 11.63 6.83 -6.80
C GLN A 213 10.75 7.97 -7.33
N ILE A 214 11.13 8.60 -8.44
CA ILE A 214 10.34 9.66 -9.08
C ILE A 214 8.98 9.14 -9.53
N GLN A 215 8.95 7.97 -10.16
CA GLN A 215 7.71 7.37 -10.63
C GLN A 215 6.73 7.09 -9.48
N ILE A 216 7.21 6.51 -8.38
CA ILE A 216 6.39 6.21 -7.20
C ILE A 216 5.95 7.50 -6.50
N ALA A 217 6.86 8.46 -6.33
CA ALA A 217 6.56 9.74 -5.69
C ALA A 217 5.48 10.54 -6.46
N ASN A 218 5.51 10.51 -7.79
CA ASN A 218 4.53 11.22 -8.63
C ASN A 218 3.11 10.63 -8.54
N CYS A 219 2.96 9.40 -8.04
CA CYS A 219 1.65 8.81 -7.79
C CYS A 219 1.06 9.23 -6.44
N PHE A 220 1.88 9.68 -5.48
CA PHE A 220 1.39 10.06 -4.16
C PHE A 220 0.91 11.51 -4.14
N VAL A 221 -0.37 11.71 -3.80
CA VAL A 221 -1.03 13.02 -3.84
C VAL A 221 -1.27 13.61 -2.45
N GLY A 222 -0.82 12.94 -1.39
CA GLY A 222 -0.88 13.43 -0.02
C GLY A 222 -1.95 12.73 0.81
N TYR A 223 -2.70 13.51 1.59
CA TYR A 223 -3.73 12.99 2.49
C TYR A 223 -4.95 13.91 2.51
N ILE A 224 -6.05 13.35 3.00
CA ILE A 224 -7.26 14.08 3.36
C ILE A 224 -7.75 13.53 4.70
N THR A 225 -8.28 14.42 5.55
CA THR A 225 -8.82 13.95 6.83
C THR A 225 -10.30 13.59 6.70
N TRP A 226 -10.79 12.70 7.57
CA TRP A 226 -12.22 12.40 7.62
C TRP A 226 -13.07 13.63 7.95
N GLN A 227 -12.50 14.59 8.68
CA GLN A 227 -13.15 15.87 8.97
C GLN A 227 -13.20 16.78 7.74
N ASP A 228 -12.17 16.77 6.88
CA ASP A 228 -12.22 17.49 5.61
C ASP A 228 -13.30 16.90 4.69
N ILE A 229 -13.49 15.59 4.71
CA ILE A 229 -14.58 14.93 3.97
C ILE A 229 -15.95 15.41 4.44
N ASN A 230 -16.16 15.63 5.75
CA ASN A 230 -17.41 16.23 6.25
C ASN A 230 -17.65 17.65 5.70
N LEU A 231 -16.59 18.41 5.43
CA LEU A 231 -16.70 19.75 4.84
C LEU A 231 -17.06 19.67 3.35
N LEU A 232 -16.52 18.68 2.62
CA LEU A 232 -16.85 18.45 1.21
C LEU A 232 -18.29 17.90 1.03
N PHE A 233 -18.74 17.11 2.00
CA PHE A 233 -20.01 16.39 1.98
C PHE A 233 -20.74 16.52 3.33
N PRO A 234 -21.45 17.64 3.56
CA PRO A 234 -22.18 17.88 4.82
C PRO A 234 -23.25 16.82 5.14
N GLU A 235 -23.68 16.04 4.15
CA GLU A 235 -24.64 14.94 4.29
C GLU A 235 -24.08 13.70 5.02
N ILE A 236 -22.76 13.57 5.13
CA ILE A 236 -22.09 12.51 5.89
C ILE A 236 -21.29 13.10 7.06
N LYS A 237 -21.21 12.36 8.16
CA LYS A 237 -20.51 12.81 9.37
C LYS A 237 -19.59 11.73 9.93
N PHE A 238 -18.30 11.97 9.80
CA PHE A 238 -17.23 11.22 10.44
C PHE A 238 -16.77 11.93 11.70
N LEU A 239 -17.09 11.35 12.86
CA LEU A 239 -16.64 11.84 14.16
C LEU A 239 -15.13 11.67 14.32
N SER A 240 -14.45 12.63 14.94
CA SER A 240 -13.04 12.51 15.33
C SER A 240 -12.86 11.46 16.42
N LYS A 241 -11.61 11.02 16.63
CA LYS A 241 -11.27 10.12 17.75
C LYS A 241 -11.73 10.69 19.09
N LYS A 242 -11.48 11.97 19.34
CA LYS A 242 -11.91 12.68 20.56
C LYS A 242 -13.43 12.73 20.72
N GLU A 243 -14.18 12.98 19.64
CA GLU A 243 -15.65 12.95 19.69
C GLU A 243 -16.17 11.55 20.02
N ILE A 244 -15.55 10.49 19.48
CA ILE A 244 -15.92 9.09 19.78
C ILE A 244 -15.57 8.73 21.22
N ASP A 245 -14.42 9.18 21.73
CA ASP A 245 -14.01 8.93 23.10
C ASP A 245 -14.87 9.69 24.11
N ALA A 246 -15.42 10.86 23.75
CA ALA A 246 -16.36 11.61 24.59
C ALA A 246 -17.78 10.99 24.65
N LEU A 247 -18.12 10.07 23.76
CA LEU A 247 -19.40 9.34 23.75
C LEU A 247 -19.38 8.06 24.60
N LYS A 248 -18.22 7.71 25.18
CA LYS A 248 -18.02 6.55 26.06
C LYS A 248 -18.07 6.96 27.52
#